data_AF-A0A1Q3DJJ1-F1
#
_entry.id   AF-A0A1Q3DJJ1-F1
#
_cell.length_a   1.000
_cell.length_b   1.000
_cell.length_c   1.000
_cell.angle_alpha   90.00
_cell.angle_beta   90.00
_cell.angle_gamma   90.00
#
_symmetry.space_group_name_H-M   'P 1'
#
loop_
_entity.id
_entity.type
_entity.pdbx_description
1 polymer ?
#
loop_
_entity_poly.entity_id
_entity_poly.type
_entity_poly.pdbx_seq_one_letter_code
_entity_poly.pdbx_strand_id
1 'polypeptide(L)'
;MLGILESRVRASNLDKVTNSLNKQWCYTSNHSFSLLGRILVVWNPALLSFVPSLVTEQAIHGHAILATNERICVSFVYGLCDRKARQMLWKDIIHCADQFRDYPWVALGDFNVTRFVMEHSVGGSVTKGMQEFNRAILAVELEDLKSTGFLHTWSNKRIGAGSKKLDRALGNWHWFRSMGDAFANFHPPGISDHSPITIQMRDRPGYRGRPFKFLNIWTEDENFLRIVGQEWDRYHPGSPLIVIHKKLKCLKKCLKELNRRPDLRVVELRSKLHLLQQAIQGSGVDSHLLQQERLLRMEVGRAARDEEAYFKQKSRVQWLKDGDSNTAFFHRVVKMRQSRNHLVRIKNESDVWVESETAIACLGVNHFRKIMGTGGLGGTRECNLHGYNKRLDEEHIAFLGSPVTRQEAKEALWSLNPSKAPGPDGYNGCSSGRRGPL
;
A
#
# COMPACT_ATOMS: atom_id res chain seq x y z
N MET A 1 10.26 -13.11 -19.09
CA MET A 1 10.30 -11.98 -20.04
C MET A 1 11.29 -10.96 -19.52
N LEU A 2 12.05 -10.33 -20.40
CA LEU A 2 13.11 -9.38 -20.09
C LEU A 2 13.03 -8.21 -21.09
N GLY A 3 13.15 -6.98 -20.59
CA GLY A 3 13.35 -5.79 -21.41
C GLY A 3 14.76 -5.26 -21.22
N ILE A 4 15.49 -5.11 -22.32
CA ILE A 4 16.85 -4.58 -22.38
C ILE A 4 16.75 -3.19 -23.01
N LEU A 5 17.11 -2.17 -22.22
CA LEU A 5 17.12 -0.77 -22.63
C LEU A 5 18.54 -0.36 -23.04
N GLU A 6 18.64 0.57 -23.99
CA GLU A 6 19.88 0.93 -24.67
C GLU A 6 20.66 -0.28 -25.21
N SER A 7 19.98 -1.25 -25.83
CA SER A 7 20.65 -2.46 -26.32
C SER A 7 21.82 -2.16 -27.27
N ARG A 8 21.68 -1.09 -28.07
CA ARG A 8 22.62 -0.66 -29.12
C ARG A 8 22.96 -1.78 -30.13
N VAL A 9 22.09 -2.78 -30.23
CA VAL A 9 22.21 -3.90 -31.15
C VAL A 9 21.64 -3.46 -32.50
N ARG A 10 22.41 -3.61 -33.59
CA ARG A 10 21.88 -3.39 -34.95
C ARG A 10 20.88 -4.48 -35.32
N ALA A 11 19.88 -4.14 -36.13
CA ALA A 11 18.86 -5.09 -36.59
C ALA A 11 19.45 -6.39 -37.16
N SER A 12 20.53 -6.29 -37.95
CA SER A 12 21.23 -7.45 -38.54
C SER A 12 21.83 -8.42 -37.53
N ASN A 13 22.02 -7.99 -36.28
CA ASN A 13 22.64 -8.77 -35.21
C ASN A 13 21.62 -9.26 -34.18
N LEU A 14 20.34 -8.91 -34.31
CA LEU A 14 19.31 -9.27 -33.32
C LEU A 14 19.23 -10.78 -33.10
N ASP A 15 19.08 -11.57 -34.17
CA ASP A 15 19.01 -13.02 -34.07
C ASP A 15 20.24 -13.61 -33.39
N LYS A 16 21.44 -13.10 -33.71
CA LYS A 16 22.67 -13.57 -33.09
C LYS A 16 22.66 -13.29 -31.57
N VAL A 17 22.28 -12.08 -31.16
CA VAL A 17 22.24 -11.69 -29.75
C VAL A 17 21.14 -12.43 -28.99
N THR A 18 19.92 -12.51 -29.52
CA THR A 18 18.79 -13.17 -28.84
C THR A 18 19.01 -14.67 -28.74
N ASN A 19 19.55 -15.32 -29.78
CA ASN A 19 19.93 -16.74 -29.73
C ASN A 19 21.05 -17.03 -28.72
N SER A 20 21.93 -16.05 -28.45
CA SER A 20 22.96 -16.17 -27.42
C SER A 20 22.39 -16.12 -26.00
N LEU A 21 21.26 -15.43 -25.80
CA LEU A 21 20.52 -15.46 -24.55
C LEU A 21 19.79 -16.79 -24.39
N ASN A 22 18.97 -17.14 -25.39
CA ASN A 22 18.31 -18.44 -25.49
C ASN A 22 17.70 -18.63 -26.88
N LYS A 23 18.05 -19.72 -27.56
CA LYS A 23 17.57 -20.01 -28.94
C LYS A 23 16.06 -20.24 -29.07
N GLN A 24 15.37 -20.56 -27.97
CA GLN A 24 13.93 -20.82 -27.97
C GLN A 24 13.10 -19.57 -27.64
N TRP A 25 13.74 -18.46 -27.29
CA TRP A 25 13.03 -17.25 -26.88
C TRP A 25 12.59 -16.42 -28.07
N CYS A 26 11.38 -15.87 -27.99
CA CYS A 26 10.87 -14.90 -28.94
C CYS A 26 11.31 -13.50 -28.54
N TYR A 27 11.30 -12.57 -29.50
CA TYR A 27 11.70 -11.19 -29.24
C TYR A 27 10.92 -10.17 -30.08
N THR A 28 10.94 -8.93 -29.61
CA THR A 28 10.48 -7.75 -30.34
C THR A 28 11.40 -6.57 -30.03
N SER A 29 11.45 -5.56 -30.89
CA SER A 29 12.30 -4.38 -30.68
C SER A 29 11.72 -3.13 -31.34
N ASN A 30 12.24 -1.96 -31.00
CA ASN A 30 11.81 -0.69 -31.58
C ASN A 30 12.66 -0.22 -32.76
N HIS A 31 13.24 -1.14 -33.53
CA HIS A 31 14.11 -0.80 -34.67
C HIS A 31 13.42 0.02 -35.76
N SER A 32 12.09 -0.04 -35.87
CA SER A 32 11.31 0.83 -36.76
C SER A 32 11.45 2.33 -36.43
N PHE A 33 11.88 2.68 -35.21
CA PHE A 33 12.07 4.05 -34.73
C PHE A 33 13.52 4.40 -34.39
N SER A 34 14.42 3.42 -34.35
CA SER A 34 15.83 3.62 -33.99
C SER A 34 16.74 2.63 -34.70
N LEU A 35 17.73 3.13 -35.44
CA LEU A 35 18.70 2.30 -36.18
C LEU A 35 19.48 1.31 -35.30
N LEU A 36 19.64 1.63 -34.00
CA LEU A 36 20.36 0.79 -33.03
C LEU A 36 19.43 0.08 -32.04
N GLY A 37 18.10 0.11 -32.26
CA GLY A 37 17.12 -0.59 -31.43
C GLY A 37 17.32 -0.36 -29.94
N ARG A 38 16.87 0.79 -29.44
CA ARG A 38 17.08 1.15 -28.02
C ARG A 38 16.35 0.22 -27.06
N ILE A 39 15.26 -0.41 -27.49
CA ILE A 39 14.46 -1.30 -26.63
C ILE A 39 14.36 -2.66 -27.31
N LEU A 40 14.83 -3.68 -26.61
CA LEU A 40 14.71 -5.09 -27.00
C LEU A 40 13.95 -5.82 -25.90
N VAL A 41 12.83 -6.46 -26.24
CA VAL A 41 12.04 -7.28 -25.33
C VAL A 41 12.14 -8.72 -25.77
N VAL A 42 12.52 -9.62 -24.86
CA VAL A 42 12.67 -11.05 -25.11
C VAL A 42 11.86 -11.87 -24.10
N TRP A 43 11.30 -13.00 -24.52
CA TRP A 43 10.52 -13.86 -23.62
C TRP A 43 10.57 -15.33 -24.00
N ASN A 44 10.37 -16.18 -22.99
CA ASN A 44 10.20 -17.61 -23.18
C ASN A 44 8.74 -17.89 -23.59
N PRO A 45 8.47 -18.36 -24.82
CA PRO A 45 7.11 -18.66 -25.29
C PRO A 45 6.44 -19.79 -24.50
N ALA A 46 7.20 -20.64 -23.81
CA ALA A 46 6.65 -21.69 -22.95
C ALA A 46 6.03 -21.15 -21.64
N LEU A 47 6.39 -19.93 -21.21
CA LEU A 47 5.91 -19.33 -19.96
C LEU A 47 4.87 -18.23 -20.19
N LEU A 48 5.02 -17.46 -21.27
CA LEU A 48 4.10 -16.43 -21.67
C LEU A 48 4.25 -16.08 -23.15
N SER A 49 3.24 -15.44 -23.73
CA SER A 49 3.33 -14.78 -25.02
C SER A 49 3.25 -13.27 -24.83
N PHE A 50 4.12 -12.49 -25.49
CA PHE A 50 4.07 -11.04 -25.49
C PHE A 50 3.66 -10.50 -26.86
N VAL A 51 2.56 -9.74 -26.89
CA VAL A 51 2.01 -9.14 -28.10
C VAL A 51 2.12 -7.61 -27.98
N PRO A 52 3.01 -6.97 -28.75
CA PRO A 52 3.11 -5.51 -28.78
C PRO A 52 1.82 -4.88 -29.29
N SER A 53 1.32 -3.87 -28.58
CA SER A 53 0.16 -3.06 -28.97
C SER A 53 0.59 -1.72 -29.55
N LEU A 54 1.66 -1.12 -29.00
CA LEU A 54 2.22 0.14 -29.46
C LEU A 54 3.74 0.10 -29.26
N VAL A 55 4.48 0.38 -30.33
CA VAL A 55 5.93 0.51 -30.31
C VAL A 55 6.25 1.95 -30.69
N THR A 56 7.09 2.62 -29.90
CA THR A 56 7.54 3.99 -30.16
C THR A 56 9.05 4.10 -29.97
N GLU A 57 9.61 5.29 -30.21
CA GLU A 57 11.03 5.56 -29.92
C GLU A 57 11.37 5.35 -28.43
N GLN A 58 10.41 5.60 -27.54
CA GLN A 58 10.62 5.70 -26.09
C GLN A 58 10.00 4.56 -25.29
N ALA A 59 9.16 3.71 -25.90
CA ALA A 59 8.58 2.59 -25.20
C ALA A 59 8.10 1.45 -26.13
N ILE A 60 8.03 0.25 -25.57
CA ILE A 60 7.29 -0.88 -26.14
C ILE A 60 6.17 -1.24 -25.16
N HIS A 61 4.93 -1.03 -25.58
CA HIS A 61 3.72 -1.34 -24.84
C HIS A 61 3.07 -2.59 -25.44
N GLY A 62 2.58 -3.49 -24.59
CA GLY A 62 1.94 -4.70 -25.07
C GLY A 62 1.23 -5.50 -23.99
N HIS A 63 0.66 -6.61 -24.42
CA HIS A 63 -0.01 -7.58 -23.56
C HIS A 63 0.88 -8.79 -23.38
N ALA A 64 1.12 -9.20 -22.14
CA ALA A 64 1.66 -10.51 -21.82
C ALA A 64 0.50 -11.44 -21.43
N ILE A 65 0.37 -12.55 -22.14
CA ILE A 65 -0.55 -13.65 -21.83
C ILE A 65 0.28 -14.71 -21.11
N LEU A 66 0.01 -14.90 -19.82
CA LEU A 66 0.71 -15.87 -18.98
C LEU A 66 0.25 -17.30 -19.31
N ALA A 67 1.05 -18.32 -18.96
CA ALA A 67 0.66 -19.72 -19.09
C ALA A 67 -0.64 -20.07 -18.33
N THR A 68 -1.02 -19.30 -17.32
CA THR A 68 -2.30 -19.38 -16.60
C THR A 68 -3.49 -18.82 -17.38
N ASN A 69 -3.27 -18.35 -18.61
CA ASN A 69 -4.21 -17.62 -19.46
C ASN A 69 -4.66 -16.26 -18.88
N GLU A 70 -3.96 -15.77 -17.86
CA GLU A 70 -4.15 -14.41 -17.36
C GLU A 70 -3.44 -13.40 -18.27
N ARG A 71 -4.14 -12.31 -18.59
CA ARG A 71 -3.62 -11.22 -19.41
C ARG A 71 -3.19 -10.05 -18.52
N ILE A 72 -1.94 -9.62 -18.69
CA ILE A 72 -1.39 -8.43 -18.05
C ILE A 72 -0.84 -7.49 -19.13
N CYS A 73 -0.91 -6.18 -18.89
CA CYS A 73 -0.28 -5.19 -19.73
C CYS A 73 1.10 -4.84 -19.19
N VAL A 74 2.08 -4.73 -20.08
CA VAL A 74 3.45 -4.36 -19.73
C VAL A 74 3.95 -3.27 -20.67
N SER A 75 4.62 -2.27 -20.12
CA SER A 75 5.27 -1.21 -20.90
C SER A 75 6.73 -1.10 -20.51
N PHE A 76 7.62 -1.42 -21.45
CA PHE A 76 9.06 -1.23 -21.29
C PHE A 76 9.41 0.17 -21.74
N VAL A 77 9.80 1.02 -20.79
CA VAL A 77 9.99 2.46 -21.00
C VAL A 77 11.49 2.79 -21.03
N TYR A 78 11.88 3.55 -22.04
CA TYR A 78 13.15 4.25 -22.14
C TYR A 78 12.88 5.70 -22.57
N GLY A 79 12.65 6.58 -21.60
CA GLY A 79 12.40 7.99 -21.86
C GLY A 79 13.67 8.70 -22.33
N LEU A 80 13.55 9.61 -23.28
CA LEU A 80 14.68 10.42 -23.74
C LEU A 80 15.16 11.37 -22.64
N CYS A 81 16.48 11.62 -22.59
CA CYS A 81 17.06 12.57 -21.65
C CYS A 81 16.58 14.02 -21.92
N ASP A 82 16.33 14.37 -23.20
CA ASP A 82 15.79 15.67 -23.57
C ASP A 82 14.34 15.83 -23.08
N ARG A 83 14.07 16.92 -22.36
CA ARG A 83 12.76 17.17 -21.75
C ARG A 83 11.66 17.32 -22.81
N LYS A 84 11.91 18.04 -23.90
CA LYS A 84 10.87 18.33 -24.90
C LYS A 84 10.52 17.06 -25.67
N ALA A 85 11.51 16.29 -26.11
CA ALA A 85 11.30 15.03 -26.79
C ALA A 85 10.56 14.00 -25.91
N ARG A 86 10.87 13.97 -24.61
CA ARG A 86 10.18 13.11 -23.64
C ARG A 86 8.70 13.44 -23.43
N GLN A 87 8.22 14.62 -23.80
CA GLN A 87 6.78 14.91 -23.68
C GLN A 87 5.92 13.96 -24.52
N MET A 88 6.47 13.37 -25.59
CA MET A 88 5.75 12.37 -26.38
C MET A 88 5.50 11.08 -25.58
N LEU A 89 6.48 10.62 -24.79
CA LEU A 89 6.31 9.47 -23.89
C LEU A 89 5.12 9.66 -22.95
N TRP A 90 4.90 10.87 -22.42
CA TRP A 90 3.75 11.14 -21.55
C TRP A 90 2.42 10.98 -22.28
N LYS A 91 2.34 11.42 -23.54
CA LYS A 91 1.15 11.24 -24.37
C LYS A 91 0.91 9.76 -24.67
N ASP A 92 1.95 9.02 -24.99
CA ASP A 92 1.88 7.57 -25.27
C ASP A 92 1.39 6.79 -24.04
N ILE A 93 1.91 7.11 -22.85
CA ILE A 93 1.48 6.50 -21.58
C ILE A 93 0.00 6.82 -21.30
N ILE A 94 -0.45 8.07 -21.53
CA ILE A 94 -1.86 8.45 -21.36
C ILE A 94 -2.76 7.69 -22.33
N HIS A 95 -2.35 7.57 -23.59
CA HIS A 95 -3.08 6.78 -24.58
C HIS A 95 -3.16 5.30 -24.19
N CYS A 96 -2.05 4.70 -23.77
CA CYS A 96 -2.02 3.32 -23.31
C CYS A 96 -2.85 3.07 -22.06
N ALA A 97 -2.95 4.05 -21.15
CA ALA A 97 -3.79 3.94 -19.96
C ALA A 97 -5.27 3.74 -20.30
N ASP A 98 -5.75 4.38 -21.37
CA ASP A 98 -7.10 4.18 -21.88
C ASP A 98 -7.28 2.75 -22.43
N GLN A 99 -6.33 2.29 -23.24
CA GLN A 99 -6.35 0.96 -23.84
C GLN A 99 -6.20 -0.17 -22.81
N PHE A 100 -5.47 0.07 -21.72
CA PHE A 100 -5.17 -0.91 -20.68
C PHE A 100 -6.04 -0.76 -19.43
N ARG A 101 -7.08 0.08 -19.48
CA ARG A 101 -7.89 0.48 -18.34
C ARG A 101 -8.42 -0.69 -17.50
N ASP A 102 -8.84 -1.77 -18.15
CA ASP A 102 -9.48 -2.92 -17.49
C ASP A 102 -8.49 -4.01 -17.05
N TYR A 103 -7.22 -3.89 -17.40
CA TYR A 103 -6.21 -4.94 -17.17
C TYR A 103 -5.16 -4.52 -16.13
N PRO A 104 -4.58 -5.48 -15.37
CA PRO A 104 -3.39 -5.22 -14.57
C PRO A 104 -2.27 -4.70 -15.46
N TRP A 105 -1.85 -3.45 -15.25
CA TRP A 105 -0.82 -2.81 -16.06
C TRP A 105 0.38 -2.41 -15.21
N VAL A 106 1.58 -2.72 -15.69
CA VAL A 106 2.83 -2.18 -15.17
C VAL A 106 3.65 -1.49 -16.25
N ALA A 107 4.11 -0.27 -15.97
CA ALA A 107 5.12 0.43 -16.75
C ALA A 107 6.45 0.39 -16.00
N LEU A 108 7.49 -0.15 -16.62
CA LEU A 108 8.80 -0.30 -16.00
C LEU A 108 9.95 0.05 -16.95
N GLY A 109 11.03 0.56 -16.38
CA GLY A 109 12.23 0.94 -17.11
C GLY A 109 12.75 2.31 -16.70
N ASP A 110 13.56 2.90 -17.57
CA ASP A 110 14.21 4.19 -17.36
C ASP A 110 13.32 5.33 -17.86
N PHE A 111 12.81 6.16 -16.95
CA PHE A 111 12.03 7.35 -17.30
C PHE A 111 12.91 8.58 -17.55
N ASN A 112 14.21 8.47 -17.25
CA ASN A 112 15.21 9.53 -17.32
C ASN A 112 14.90 10.78 -16.46
N VAL A 113 13.94 10.69 -15.54
CA VAL A 113 13.49 11.79 -14.67
C VAL A 113 13.12 11.27 -13.29
N THR A 114 13.50 12.01 -12.25
CA THR A 114 13.07 11.72 -10.88
C THR A 114 11.69 12.31 -10.63
N ARG A 115 10.92 11.75 -9.68
CA ARG A 115 9.66 12.33 -9.21
C ARG A 115 9.92 13.47 -8.23
N PHE A 116 10.93 13.32 -7.39
CA PHE A 116 11.18 14.26 -6.30
C PHE A 116 12.66 14.63 -6.16
N VAL A 117 12.91 15.72 -5.42
CA VAL A 117 14.28 16.21 -5.13
C VAL A 117 15.03 15.24 -4.23
N MET A 118 14.36 14.62 -3.25
CA MET A 118 14.98 13.65 -2.33
C MET A 118 15.42 12.34 -3.00
N GLU A 119 15.15 12.18 -4.29
CA GLU A 119 15.63 11.05 -5.09
C GLU A 119 16.97 11.34 -5.78
N HIS A 120 17.59 12.48 -5.45
CA HIS A 120 18.95 12.85 -5.84
C HIS A 120 19.84 12.67 -4.60
N SER A 121 20.98 12.01 -4.75
CA SER A 121 21.91 11.82 -3.63
C SER A 121 22.64 13.09 -3.21
N VAL A 122 22.69 14.07 -4.11
CA VAL A 122 23.19 15.42 -3.88
C VAL A 122 22.00 16.33 -4.09
N GLY A 123 21.75 17.25 -3.15
CA GLY A 123 20.54 18.10 -3.14
C GLY A 123 20.23 18.75 -4.49
N GLY A 124 18.99 19.21 -4.67
CA GLY A 124 18.54 19.76 -5.94
C GLY A 124 17.33 20.67 -5.79
N SER A 125 16.84 21.15 -6.92
CA SER A 125 15.62 21.95 -6.99
C SER A 125 14.54 21.22 -7.77
N VAL A 126 13.28 21.61 -7.53
CA VAL A 126 12.15 21.09 -8.30
C VAL A 126 12.29 21.52 -9.75
N THR A 127 12.29 20.56 -10.67
CA THR A 127 12.42 20.81 -12.11
C THR A 127 11.07 20.73 -12.82
N LYS A 128 10.94 21.39 -13.98
CA LYS A 128 9.76 21.23 -14.84
C LYS A 128 9.53 19.77 -15.25
N GLY A 129 10.60 19.01 -15.51
CA GLY A 129 10.52 17.59 -15.84
C GLY A 129 9.90 16.75 -14.72
N MET A 130 10.25 17.01 -13.46
CA MET A 130 9.61 16.35 -12.30
C MET A 130 8.11 16.65 -12.25
N GLN A 131 7.71 17.90 -12.51
CA GLN A 131 6.30 18.29 -12.50
C GLN A 131 5.52 17.64 -13.65
N GLU A 132 6.07 17.65 -14.86
CA GLU A 132 5.49 16.99 -16.04
C GLU A 132 5.31 15.49 -15.80
N PHE A 133 6.34 14.83 -15.27
CA PHE A 133 6.27 13.40 -14.97
C PHE A 133 5.22 13.07 -13.91
N ASN A 134 5.21 13.81 -12.79
CA ASN A 134 4.20 13.59 -11.75
C ASN A 134 2.77 13.87 -12.24
N ARG A 135 2.57 14.87 -13.11
CA ARG A 135 1.25 15.10 -13.74
C ARG A 135 0.85 13.94 -14.64
N ALA A 136 1.78 13.42 -15.44
CA ALA A 136 1.50 12.31 -16.36
C ALA A 136 1.06 11.06 -15.59
N ILE A 137 1.84 10.62 -14.59
CA ILE A 137 1.50 9.41 -13.81
C ILE A 137 0.24 9.60 -12.97
N LEU A 138 -0.03 10.82 -12.49
CA LEU A 138 -1.27 11.14 -11.77
C LEU A 138 -2.49 11.05 -12.70
N ALA A 139 -2.38 11.56 -13.93
CA ALA A 139 -3.46 11.52 -14.92
C ALA A 139 -3.86 10.09 -15.31
N VAL A 140 -2.92 9.13 -15.22
CA VAL A 140 -3.16 7.72 -15.54
C VAL A 140 -3.29 6.83 -14.30
N GLU A 141 -3.33 7.42 -13.10
CA GLU A 141 -3.42 6.71 -11.81
C GLU A 141 -2.35 5.60 -11.63
N LEU A 142 -1.12 5.86 -12.10
CA LEU A 142 0.02 4.97 -11.91
C LEU A 142 0.77 5.30 -10.62
N GLU A 143 1.10 4.28 -9.84
CA GLU A 143 1.86 4.42 -8.59
C GLU A 143 3.05 3.47 -8.53
N ASP A 144 4.11 3.89 -7.82
CA ASP A 144 5.31 3.07 -7.61
C ASP A 144 4.93 1.75 -6.90
N LEU A 145 5.38 0.63 -7.47
CA LEU A 145 5.36 -0.65 -6.79
C LEU A 145 6.20 -0.57 -5.51
N LYS A 146 5.88 -1.41 -4.52
CA LYS A 146 6.77 -1.63 -3.37
C LYS A 146 8.15 -2.00 -3.90
N SER A 147 9.20 -1.29 -3.45
CA SER A 147 10.56 -1.52 -3.91
C SER A 147 11.50 -2.05 -2.82
N THR A 148 12.45 -2.90 -3.21
CA THR A 148 13.60 -3.34 -2.41
C THR A 148 14.91 -3.16 -3.18
N GLY A 149 16.05 -3.17 -2.48
CA GLY A 149 17.36 -3.06 -3.11
C GLY A 149 17.88 -1.62 -3.15
N PHE A 150 18.53 -1.24 -4.24
CA PHE A 150 19.16 0.07 -4.38
C PHE A 150 18.13 1.20 -4.46
N LEU A 151 18.36 2.28 -3.70
CA LEU A 151 17.48 3.46 -3.67
C LEU A 151 17.66 4.34 -4.91
N HIS A 152 18.91 4.59 -5.29
CA HIS A 152 19.27 5.26 -6.54
C HIS A 152 19.60 4.20 -7.57
N THR A 153 19.11 4.41 -8.79
CA THR A 153 19.18 3.42 -9.85
C THR A 153 20.18 3.80 -10.92
N TRP A 154 20.58 5.08 -10.97
CA TRP A 154 21.55 5.59 -11.93
C TRP A 154 22.68 6.38 -11.25
N SER A 155 23.90 6.25 -11.78
CA SER A 155 25.05 7.09 -11.42
C SER A 155 25.95 7.31 -12.62
N ASN A 156 26.44 8.54 -12.83
CA ASN A 156 27.35 8.84 -13.94
C ASN A 156 28.78 8.25 -13.76
N LYS A 157 29.02 7.47 -12.68
CA LYS A 157 30.29 6.81 -12.33
C LYS A 157 31.51 7.73 -12.13
N ARG A 158 31.32 9.05 -12.09
CA ARG A 158 32.41 10.00 -11.81
C ARG A 158 32.58 10.15 -10.29
N ILE A 159 33.82 10.30 -9.86
CA ILE A 159 34.15 10.56 -8.46
C ILE A 159 33.49 11.88 -8.03
N GLY A 160 32.77 11.85 -6.90
CA GLY A 160 32.07 13.01 -6.37
C GLY A 160 30.73 13.35 -7.04
N ALA A 161 30.25 12.56 -7.99
CA ALA A 161 28.99 12.83 -8.64
C ALA A 161 27.78 12.25 -7.90
N GLY A 162 26.62 12.91 -8.07
CA GLY A 162 25.36 12.44 -7.52
C GLY A 162 24.76 11.26 -8.29
N SER A 163 24.07 10.39 -7.55
CA SER A 163 23.23 9.31 -8.05
C SER A 163 21.75 9.71 -8.01
N LYS A 164 20.92 9.11 -8.85
CA LYS A 164 19.50 9.44 -9.02
C LYS A 164 18.63 8.20 -9.14
N LYS A 165 17.34 8.31 -8.79
CA LYS A 165 16.32 7.28 -9.07
C LYS A 165 15.57 7.56 -10.38
N LEU A 166 16.10 7.06 -11.48
CA LEU A 166 15.54 7.26 -12.83
C LEU A 166 14.68 6.08 -13.29
N ASP A 167 15.02 4.88 -12.84
CA ASP A 167 14.35 3.64 -13.20
C ASP A 167 13.21 3.34 -12.23
N ARG A 168 12.05 2.92 -12.75
CA ARG A 168 10.85 2.65 -11.94
C ARG A 168 10.08 1.44 -12.42
N ALA A 169 9.21 0.95 -11.55
CA ALA A 169 8.11 0.06 -11.88
C ALA A 169 6.83 0.66 -11.29
N LEU A 170 5.90 1.03 -12.15
CA LEU A 170 4.67 1.74 -11.82
C LEU A 170 3.45 0.89 -12.20
N GLY A 171 2.53 0.67 -11.28
CA GLY A 171 1.33 -0.16 -11.48
C GLY A 171 0.06 0.66 -11.46
N ASN A 172 -0.97 0.22 -12.20
CA ASN A 172 -2.31 0.79 -12.11
C ASN A 172 -3.14 0.15 -10.99
N TRP A 173 -4.37 0.63 -10.80
CA TRP A 173 -5.30 0.05 -9.82
C TRP A 173 -5.48 -1.47 -9.98
N HIS A 174 -5.66 -1.95 -11.22
CA HIS A 174 -5.89 -3.36 -11.51
C HIS A 174 -4.69 -4.23 -11.15
N TRP A 175 -3.47 -3.67 -11.29
CA TRP A 175 -2.24 -4.29 -10.79
C TRP A 175 -2.27 -4.46 -9.27
N PHE A 176 -2.51 -3.40 -8.50
CA PHE A 176 -2.55 -3.51 -7.03
C PHE A 176 -3.70 -4.40 -6.52
N ARG A 177 -4.80 -4.46 -7.27
CA ARG A 177 -5.93 -5.34 -6.94
C ARG A 177 -5.59 -6.81 -7.15
N SER A 178 -4.97 -7.14 -8.28
CA SER A 178 -4.79 -8.53 -8.73
C SER A 178 -3.42 -9.10 -8.34
N MET A 179 -2.39 -8.26 -8.37
CA MET A 179 -0.98 -8.61 -8.16
C MET A 179 -0.34 -7.74 -7.06
N GLY A 180 -1.14 -7.34 -6.06
CA GLY A 180 -0.71 -6.43 -4.99
C GLY A 180 0.42 -6.93 -4.09
N ASP A 181 0.71 -8.24 -4.09
CA ASP A 181 1.83 -8.83 -3.35
C ASP A 181 3.15 -8.79 -4.14
N ALA A 182 3.10 -8.41 -5.42
CA ALA A 182 4.28 -8.22 -6.24
C ALA A 182 5.06 -6.95 -5.85
N PHE A 183 6.39 -7.01 -5.98
CA PHE A 183 7.27 -5.91 -5.64
C PHE A 183 8.41 -5.79 -6.66
N ALA A 184 8.97 -4.59 -6.79
CA ALA A 184 10.13 -4.32 -7.62
C ALA A 184 11.42 -4.50 -6.81
N ASN A 185 12.38 -5.28 -7.31
CA ASN A 185 13.70 -5.37 -6.74
C ASN A 185 14.72 -4.71 -7.67
N PHE A 186 15.43 -3.72 -7.13
CA PHE A 186 16.50 -2.97 -7.79
C PHE A 186 17.84 -3.60 -7.43
N HIS A 187 18.47 -4.23 -8.40
CA HIS A 187 19.71 -4.99 -8.24
C HIS A 187 20.95 -4.09 -8.31
N PRO A 188 22.11 -4.56 -7.83
CA PRO A 188 23.37 -3.86 -8.09
C PRO A 188 23.57 -3.59 -9.59
N PRO A 189 24.11 -2.41 -9.98
CA PRO A 189 24.22 -2.01 -11.38
C PRO A 189 25.25 -2.83 -12.20
N GLY A 190 26.17 -3.53 -11.52
CA GLY A 190 27.22 -4.30 -12.16
C GLY A 190 28.06 -3.42 -13.10
N ILE A 191 28.12 -3.80 -14.39
CA ILE A 191 28.86 -3.05 -15.41
C ILE A 191 28.09 -1.85 -15.98
N SER A 192 26.78 -1.75 -15.73
CA SER A 192 25.94 -0.64 -16.21
C SER A 192 26.06 0.57 -15.27
N ASP A 193 25.71 1.75 -15.76
CA ASP A 193 25.41 2.94 -14.94
C ASP A 193 23.99 2.92 -14.37
N HIS A 194 23.14 2.01 -14.86
CA HIS A 194 21.80 1.74 -14.38
C HIS A 194 21.71 0.44 -13.55
N SER A 195 20.75 0.41 -12.63
CA SER A 195 20.41 -0.74 -11.79
C SER A 195 19.29 -1.55 -12.43
N PRO A 196 19.48 -2.86 -12.70
CA PRO A 196 18.43 -3.70 -13.24
C PRO A 196 17.21 -3.79 -12.30
N ILE A 197 16.01 -3.85 -12.87
CA ILE A 197 14.76 -4.03 -12.13
C ILE A 197 14.16 -5.39 -12.45
N THR A 198 13.78 -6.14 -11.42
CA THR A 198 12.91 -7.32 -11.56
C THR A 198 11.63 -7.11 -10.78
N ILE A 199 10.49 -7.44 -11.37
CA ILE A 199 9.23 -7.58 -10.64
C ILE A 199 9.17 -9.01 -10.10
N GLN A 200 9.17 -9.15 -8.78
CA GLN A 200 9.02 -10.44 -8.13
C GLN A 200 7.55 -10.67 -7.79
N MET A 201 7.02 -11.77 -8.29
CA MET A 201 5.69 -12.27 -7.99
C MET A 201 5.80 -13.14 -6.74
N ARG A 202 4.97 -12.90 -5.73
CA ARG A 202 4.99 -13.69 -4.50
C ARG A 202 3.88 -14.72 -4.51
N ASP A 203 4.18 -15.92 -4.04
CA ASP A 203 3.15 -16.87 -3.67
C ASP A 203 2.31 -16.28 -2.54
N ARG A 204 0.99 -16.31 -2.71
CA ARG A 204 0.06 -15.86 -1.67
C ARG A 204 0.14 -16.84 -0.51
N PRO A 205 0.64 -16.45 0.67
CA PRO A 205 0.61 -17.35 1.81
C PRO A 205 -0.85 -17.67 2.19
N GLY A 206 -1.07 -18.87 2.72
CA GLY A 206 -2.37 -19.25 3.25
C GLY A 206 -2.90 -18.25 4.29
N TYR A 207 -4.20 -18.04 4.32
CA TYR A 207 -4.85 -17.08 5.22
C TYR A 207 -4.56 -17.38 6.70
N ARG A 208 -3.83 -16.51 7.40
CA ARG A 208 -3.49 -16.66 8.85
C ARG A 208 -4.37 -15.83 9.79
N GLY A 209 -5.52 -15.36 9.32
CA GLY A 209 -6.37 -14.44 10.08
C GLY A 209 -5.90 -12.99 9.99
N ARG A 210 -6.75 -12.05 10.42
CA ARG A 210 -6.43 -10.60 10.45
C ARG A 210 -6.29 -10.14 11.90
N PRO A 211 -5.27 -9.31 12.22
CA PRO A 211 -5.17 -8.71 13.54
C PRO A 211 -6.40 -7.86 13.83
N PHE A 212 -6.84 -7.85 15.09
CA PHE A 212 -7.93 -6.99 15.53
C PHE A 212 -7.56 -5.52 15.35
N LYS A 213 -8.46 -4.76 14.75
CA LYS A 213 -8.38 -3.30 14.68
C LYS A 213 -9.79 -2.76 14.92
N PHE A 214 -9.94 -1.91 15.92
CA PHE A 214 -11.20 -1.31 16.28
C PHE A 214 -11.76 -0.52 15.10
N LEU A 215 -13.03 -0.77 14.76
CA LEU A 215 -13.73 -0.04 13.72
C LEU A 215 -14.61 1.02 14.37
N ASN A 216 -14.48 2.27 13.94
CA ASN A 216 -15.24 3.38 14.53
C ASN A 216 -16.74 3.20 14.32
N ILE A 217 -17.15 2.57 13.21
CA ILE A 217 -18.57 2.25 12.95
C ILE A 217 -19.21 1.38 14.03
N TRP A 218 -18.43 0.65 14.83
CA TRP A 218 -18.98 -0.13 15.92
C TRP A 218 -19.58 0.75 17.01
N THR A 219 -19.11 1.99 17.20
CA THR A 219 -19.69 2.88 18.22
C THR A 219 -21.08 3.38 17.85
N GLU A 220 -21.47 3.26 16.57
CA GLU A 220 -22.80 3.62 16.06
C GLU A 220 -23.80 2.45 16.18
N ASP A 221 -23.33 1.24 16.50
CA ASP A 221 -24.20 0.07 16.70
C ASP A 221 -24.97 0.19 18.01
N GLU A 222 -26.29 0.01 17.96
CA GLU A 222 -27.18 0.10 19.12
C GLU A 222 -26.81 -0.91 20.23
N ASN A 223 -26.19 -2.04 19.87
CA ASN A 223 -25.71 -3.04 20.83
C ASN A 223 -24.33 -2.74 21.41
N PHE A 224 -23.60 -1.75 20.90
CA PHE A 224 -22.21 -1.51 21.27
C PHE A 224 -22.03 -1.29 22.76
N LEU A 225 -22.74 -0.31 23.34
CA LEU A 225 -22.64 0.01 24.76
C LEU A 225 -23.10 -1.16 25.64
N ARG A 226 -24.12 -1.91 25.20
CA ARG A 226 -24.59 -3.12 25.90
C ARG A 226 -23.50 -4.18 25.96
N ILE A 227 -22.83 -4.44 24.83
CA ILE A 227 -21.73 -5.42 24.74
C ILE A 227 -20.54 -4.98 25.60
N VAL A 228 -20.17 -3.69 25.53
CA VAL A 228 -19.10 -3.14 26.36
C VAL A 228 -19.44 -3.31 27.84
N GLY A 229 -20.63 -2.90 28.28
CA GLY A 229 -21.08 -3.04 29.67
C GLY A 229 -21.02 -4.49 30.16
N GLN A 230 -21.58 -5.43 29.39
CA GLN A 230 -21.57 -6.86 29.73
C GLN A 230 -20.15 -7.42 29.92
N GLU A 231 -19.18 -7.02 29.11
CA GLU A 231 -17.77 -7.43 29.28
C GLU A 231 -17.09 -6.67 30.43
N TRP A 232 -17.49 -5.41 30.67
CA TRP A 232 -16.94 -4.57 31.73
C TRP A 232 -17.47 -4.94 33.13
N ASP A 233 -18.60 -5.64 33.22
CA ASP A 233 -19.13 -6.14 34.50
C ASP A 233 -18.54 -7.49 34.90
N ARG A 234 -17.88 -8.21 33.98
CA ARG A 234 -17.26 -9.51 34.29
C ARG A 234 -16.10 -9.38 35.28
N TYR A 235 -16.11 -10.21 36.31
CA TYR A 235 -14.99 -10.28 37.23
C TYR A 235 -13.75 -10.92 36.56
N HIS A 236 -12.58 -10.31 36.78
CA HIS A 236 -11.30 -10.92 36.42
C HIS A 236 -10.31 -10.75 37.58
N PRO A 237 -9.58 -11.81 37.96
CA PRO A 237 -8.56 -11.69 39.00
C PRO A 237 -7.26 -11.08 38.45
N GLY A 238 -6.61 -10.26 39.27
CA GLY A 238 -5.30 -9.65 39.01
C GLY A 238 -5.21 -8.18 39.43
N SER A 239 -4.05 -7.56 39.20
CA SER A 239 -3.89 -6.11 39.38
C SER A 239 -4.78 -5.32 38.40
N PRO A 240 -5.09 -4.04 38.67
CA PRO A 240 -5.96 -3.23 37.82
C PRO A 240 -5.59 -3.26 36.33
N LEU A 241 -4.29 -3.23 36.00
CA LEU A 241 -3.82 -3.31 34.61
C LEU A 241 -4.08 -4.67 33.97
N ILE A 242 -3.93 -5.77 34.72
CA ILE A 242 -4.25 -7.12 34.25
C ILE A 242 -5.75 -7.25 34.01
N VAL A 243 -6.57 -6.68 34.89
CA VAL A 243 -8.04 -6.66 34.75
C VAL A 243 -8.43 -5.91 33.48
N ILE A 244 -7.93 -4.69 33.27
CA ILE A 244 -8.19 -3.89 32.07
C ILE A 244 -7.77 -4.67 30.81
N HIS A 245 -6.56 -5.25 30.81
CA HIS A 245 -6.07 -6.03 29.67
C HIS A 245 -6.99 -7.22 29.34
N LYS A 246 -7.43 -7.98 30.36
CA LYS A 246 -8.33 -9.13 30.18
C LYS A 246 -9.69 -8.70 29.63
N LYS A 247 -10.27 -7.62 30.16
CA LYS A 247 -11.54 -7.04 29.66
C LYS A 247 -11.41 -6.63 28.19
N LEU A 248 -10.39 -5.84 27.87
CA LEU A 248 -10.10 -5.44 26.50
C LEU A 248 -9.88 -6.66 25.59
N LYS A 249 -9.21 -7.71 26.06
CA LYS A 249 -8.99 -8.94 25.28
C LYS A 249 -10.30 -9.70 25.01
N CYS A 250 -11.20 -9.81 25.98
CA CYS A 250 -12.50 -10.49 25.81
C CYS A 250 -13.41 -9.69 24.88
N LEU A 251 -13.47 -8.37 25.08
CA LEU A 251 -14.25 -7.45 24.26
C LEU A 251 -13.90 -7.54 22.76
N LYS A 252 -12.63 -7.79 22.41
CA LYS A 252 -12.21 -8.01 21.00
C LYS A 252 -13.01 -9.10 20.30
N LYS A 253 -13.38 -10.17 21.02
CA LYS A 253 -14.10 -11.30 20.43
C LYS A 253 -15.52 -10.86 20.05
N CYS A 254 -16.24 -10.24 21.00
CA CYS A 254 -17.59 -9.74 20.80
C CYS A 254 -17.64 -8.66 19.69
N LEU A 255 -16.69 -7.72 19.69
CA LEU A 255 -16.63 -6.68 18.67
C LEU A 255 -16.31 -7.24 17.27
N LYS A 256 -15.56 -8.34 17.16
CA LYS A 256 -15.32 -9.00 15.86
C LYS A 256 -16.58 -9.64 15.25
N GLU A 257 -17.55 -9.98 16.09
CA GLU A 257 -18.84 -10.52 15.67
C GLU A 257 -19.76 -9.40 15.18
N LEU A 258 -19.57 -8.17 15.66
CA LEU A 258 -20.27 -6.98 15.14
C LEU A 258 -19.76 -6.60 13.75
N ASN A 259 -20.66 -6.64 12.77
CA ASN A 259 -20.54 -6.03 11.44
C ASN A 259 -19.15 -6.19 10.80
N ARG A 260 -18.68 -7.45 10.68
CA ARG A 260 -17.30 -7.78 10.27
C ARG A 260 -16.97 -7.36 8.83
N ARG A 261 -17.99 -7.27 7.96
CA ARG A 261 -17.90 -7.01 6.52
C ARG A 261 -19.06 -6.12 6.05
N PRO A 262 -19.04 -4.81 6.39
CA PRO A 262 -20.08 -3.88 5.93
C PRO A 262 -20.16 -3.84 4.39
N ASP A 263 -19.04 -4.11 3.71
CA ASP A 263 -18.93 -4.25 2.27
C ASP A 263 -19.74 -5.43 1.69
N LEU A 264 -19.85 -6.55 2.42
CA LEU A 264 -20.69 -7.67 1.98
C LEU A 264 -22.16 -7.41 2.29
N ARG A 265 -22.44 -6.79 3.45
CA ARG A 265 -23.81 -6.46 3.87
C ARG A 265 -24.50 -5.51 2.90
N VAL A 266 -23.81 -4.47 2.42
CA VAL A 266 -24.42 -3.52 1.47
C VAL A 266 -24.73 -4.19 0.13
N VAL A 267 -23.88 -5.12 -0.34
CA VAL A 267 -24.11 -5.89 -1.58
C VAL A 267 -25.33 -6.80 -1.43
N GLU A 268 -25.44 -7.50 -0.30
CA GLU A 268 -26.59 -8.35 0.00
C GLU A 268 -27.89 -7.53 0.05
N LEU A 269 -27.90 -6.41 0.77
CA LEU A 269 -29.08 -5.55 0.89
C LEU A 269 -29.49 -4.92 -0.44
N ARG A 270 -28.52 -4.49 -1.27
CA ARG A 270 -28.79 -4.01 -2.64
C ARG A 270 -29.40 -5.10 -3.51
N SER A 271 -28.92 -6.34 -3.37
CA SER A 271 -29.47 -7.48 -4.11
C SER A 271 -30.91 -7.79 -3.68
N LYS A 272 -31.19 -7.77 -2.36
CA LYS A 272 -32.56 -7.90 -1.83
C LYS A 272 -33.48 -6.78 -2.33
N LEU A 273 -32.99 -5.55 -2.33
CA LEU A 273 -33.75 -4.39 -2.81
C LEU A 273 -34.08 -4.53 -4.29
N HIS A 274 -33.13 -4.98 -5.10
CA HIS A 274 -33.34 -5.23 -6.52
C HIS A 274 -34.43 -6.28 -6.77
N LEU A 275 -34.37 -7.42 -6.07
CA LEU A 275 -35.38 -8.48 -6.18
C LEU A 275 -36.78 -7.99 -5.76
N LEU A 276 -36.86 -7.21 -4.68
CA LEU A 276 -38.14 -6.63 -4.23
C LEU A 276 -38.71 -5.66 -5.25
N GLN A 277 -37.87 -4.82 -5.86
CA GLN A 277 -38.28 -3.88 -6.91
C GLN A 277 -38.77 -4.59 -8.17
N GLN A 278 -38.14 -5.70 -8.56
CA GLN A 278 -38.63 -6.56 -9.64
C GLN A 278 -40.02 -7.14 -9.31
N ALA A 279 -40.22 -7.60 -8.07
CA ALA A 279 -41.51 -8.14 -7.64
C ALA A 279 -42.63 -7.09 -7.67
N ILE A 280 -42.33 -5.83 -7.27
CA ILE A 280 -43.29 -4.70 -7.33
C ILE A 280 -43.68 -4.41 -8.78
N GLN A 281 -42.74 -4.43 -9.72
CA GLN A 281 -43.03 -4.22 -11.14
C GLN A 281 -43.92 -5.32 -11.73
N GLY A 282 -43.72 -6.58 -11.30
CA GLY A 282 -44.47 -7.73 -11.83
C GLY A 282 -45.86 -7.95 -11.21
N SER A 283 -46.12 -7.45 -10.00
CA SER A 283 -47.30 -7.85 -9.20
C SER A 283 -48.33 -6.73 -8.97
N GLY A 284 -48.09 -5.52 -9.48
CA GLY A 284 -48.91 -4.34 -9.17
C GLY A 284 -48.61 -3.75 -7.79
N VAL A 285 -49.10 -2.54 -7.53
CA VAL A 285 -48.73 -1.75 -6.35
C VAL A 285 -49.45 -2.24 -5.10
N ASP A 286 -48.79 -3.10 -4.31
CA ASP A 286 -49.21 -3.48 -2.96
C ASP A 286 -48.59 -2.53 -1.91
N SER A 287 -49.43 -1.96 -1.03
CA SER A 287 -49.01 -1.09 0.07
C SER A 287 -48.01 -1.77 1.01
N HIS A 288 -48.10 -3.08 1.19
CA HIS A 288 -47.16 -3.82 2.04
C HIS A 288 -45.77 -3.93 1.38
N LEU A 289 -45.71 -4.23 0.08
CA LEU A 289 -44.45 -4.25 -0.68
C LEU A 289 -43.79 -2.88 -0.73
N LEU A 290 -44.56 -1.80 -0.88
CA LEU A 290 -44.03 -0.43 -0.83
C LEU A 290 -43.43 -0.08 0.54
N GLN A 291 -44.07 -0.51 1.63
CA GLN A 291 -43.55 -0.28 2.98
C GLN A 291 -42.26 -1.08 3.22
N GLN A 292 -42.21 -2.33 2.76
CA GLN A 292 -40.98 -3.14 2.80
C GLN A 292 -39.86 -2.49 1.99
N GLU A 293 -40.15 -1.96 0.80
CA GLU A 293 -39.17 -1.26 -0.03
C GLU A 293 -38.62 -0.03 0.70
N ARG A 294 -39.49 0.76 1.34
CA ARG A 294 -39.08 1.94 2.11
C ARG A 294 -38.14 1.57 3.24
N LEU A 295 -38.45 0.53 4.01
CA LEU A 295 -37.59 0.05 5.10
C LEU A 295 -36.24 -0.44 4.57
N LEU A 296 -36.25 -1.21 3.49
CA LEU A 296 -35.04 -1.77 2.90
C LEU A 296 -34.14 -0.69 2.27
N ARG A 297 -34.72 0.36 1.64
CA ARG A 297 -33.98 1.53 1.17
C ARG A 297 -33.26 2.25 2.31
N MET A 298 -33.92 2.41 3.47
CA MET A 298 -33.28 3.01 4.65
C MET A 298 -32.14 2.14 5.17
N GLU A 299 -32.30 0.81 5.17
CA GLU A 299 -31.25 -0.11 5.60
C GLU A 299 -30.05 -0.09 4.64
N VAL A 300 -30.29 -0.09 3.32
CA VAL A 300 -29.25 0.09 2.29
C VAL A 300 -28.50 1.41 2.51
N GLY A 301 -29.22 2.50 2.79
CA GLY A 301 -28.62 3.80 3.09
C GLY A 301 -27.73 3.77 4.34
N ARG A 302 -28.14 3.08 5.41
CA ARG A 302 -27.32 2.89 6.62
C ARG A 302 -26.08 2.05 6.31
N ALA A 303 -26.25 0.90 5.65
CA ALA A 303 -25.15 0.01 5.29
C ALA A 303 -24.12 0.65 4.34
N ALA A 304 -24.56 1.52 3.42
CA ALA A 304 -23.67 2.27 2.54
C ALA A 304 -22.80 3.27 3.31
N ARG A 305 -23.36 3.96 4.31
CA ARG A 305 -22.57 4.84 5.20
C ARG A 305 -21.56 4.06 6.03
N ASP A 306 -21.94 2.88 6.53
CA ASP A 306 -21.03 2.00 7.28
C ASP A 306 -19.87 1.51 6.40
N GLU A 307 -20.15 1.12 5.15
CA GLU A 307 -19.13 0.73 4.17
C GLU A 307 -18.13 1.87 3.90
N GLU A 308 -18.64 3.07 3.69
CA GLU A 308 -17.82 4.26 3.45
C GLU A 308 -16.92 4.56 4.65
N ALA A 309 -17.50 4.65 5.85
CA ALA A 309 -16.75 4.90 7.08
C ALA A 309 -15.68 3.81 7.33
N TYR A 310 -16.00 2.55 7.03
CA TYR A 310 -15.06 1.44 7.09
C TYR A 310 -13.84 1.62 6.17
N PHE A 311 -14.06 1.93 4.89
CA PHE A 311 -12.96 2.12 3.96
C PHE A 311 -12.20 3.43 4.21
N LYS A 312 -12.88 4.51 4.62
CA LYS A 312 -12.27 5.78 5.04
C LYS A 312 -11.29 5.56 6.21
N GLN A 313 -11.73 4.86 7.26
CA GLN A 313 -10.86 4.55 8.40
C GLN A 313 -9.65 3.69 7.99
N LYS A 314 -9.85 2.71 7.10
CA LYS A 314 -8.77 1.85 6.61
C LYS A 314 -7.79 2.56 5.68
N SER A 315 -8.26 3.49 4.86
CA SER A 315 -7.43 4.25 3.91
C SER A 315 -6.52 5.24 4.63
N ARG A 316 -6.88 5.65 5.85
CA ARG A 316 -6.22 6.70 6.68
C ARG A 316 -6.04 8.02 5.94
N VAL A 317 -6.92 8.32 4.98
CA VAL A 317 -6.99 9.63 4.34
C VAL A 317 -7.69 10.58 5.32
N GLN A 318 -7.01 11.68 5.69
CA GLN A 318 -7.53 12.68 6.63
C GLN A 318 -7.93 14.01 5.97
N TRP A 319 -7.42 14.27 4.77
CA TRP A 319 -7.60 15.55 4.07
C TRP A 319 -8.91 15.63 3.27
N LEU A 320 -9.50 14.49 2.92
CA LEU A 320 -10.80 14.45 2.25
C LEU A 320 -11.89 14.68 3.31
N LYS A 321 -12.30 15.95 3.44
CA LYS A 321 -13.50 16.33 4.19
C LYS A 321 -14.74 15.92 3.38
N ASP A 322 -15.78 15.53 4.10
CA ASP A 322 -16.96 14.83 3.58
C ASP A 322 -17.51 15.47 2.29
N GLY A 323 -17.51 14.68 1.21
CA GLY A 323 -18.06 14.97 -0.12
C GLY A 323 -18.77 13.71 -0.64
N ASP A 324 -19.07 13.61 -1.94
CA ASP A 324 -19.78 12.46 -2.51
C ASP A 324 -19.13 11.11 -2.14
N SER A 325 -19.97 10.13 -1.77
CA SER A 325 -19.57 8.82 -1.25
C SER A 325 -18.57 8.10 -2.17
N ASN A 326 -17.29 8.16 -1.81
CA ASN A 326 -16.20 7.66 -2.64
C ASN A 326 -15.59 6.37 -2.08
N THR A 327 -16.43 5.37 -1.84
CA THR A 327 -16.02 4.03 -1.37
C THR A 327 -14.99 3.40 -2.31
N ALA A 328 -15.15 3.59 -3.62
CA ALA A 328 -14.22 3.12 -4.63
C ALA A 328 -12.82 3.70 -4.41
N PHE A 329 -12.67 5.01 -4.29
CA PHE A 329 -11.38 5.65 -4.01
C PHE A 329 -10.75 5.12 -2.73
N PHE A 330 -11.49 5.07 -1.62
CA PHE A 330 -10.93 4.59 -0.36
C PHE A 330 -10.51 3.12 -0.45
N HIS A 331 -11.30 2.28 -1.12
CA HIS A 331 -10.92 0.90 -1.39
C HIS A 331 -9.63 0.83 -2.22
N ARG A 332 -9.48 1.70 -3.23
CA ARG A 332 -8.26 1.82 -4.03
C ARG A 332 -7.04 2.12 -3.18
N VAL A 333 -7.14 3.17 -2.37
CA VAL A 333 -6.08 3.60 -1.44
C VAL A 333 -5.75 2.50 -0.44
N VAL A 334 -6.73 1.79 0.11
CA VAL A 334 -6.49 0.69 1.06
C VAL A 334 -5.62 -0.41 0.46
N LYS A 335 -5.93 -0.83 -0.77
CA LYS A 335 -5.18 -1.88 -1.47
C LYS A 335 -3.77 -1.42 -1.86
N MET A 336 -3.61 -0.20 -2.38
CA MET A 336 -2.28 0.37 -2.64
C MET A 336 -1.43 0.45 -1.36
N ARG A 337 -2.02 0.88 -0.24
CA ARG A 337 -1.34 0.91 1.06
C ARG A 337 -0.98 -0.47 1.57
N GLN A 338 -1.83 -1.47 1.38
CA GLN A 338 -1.52 -2.86 1.76
C GLN A 338 -0.29 -3.36 1.00
N SER A 339 -0.25 -3.16 -0.32
CA SER A 339 0.91 -3.49 -1.15
C SER A 339 2.18 -2.75 -0.69
N ARG A 340 2.09 -1.42 -0.50
CA ARG A 340 3.26 -0.60 -0.11
C ARG A 340 3.80 -0.87 1.30
N ASN A 341 2.91 -1.16 2.24
CA ASN A 341 3.28 -1.41 3.63
C ASN A 341 3.67 -2.87 3.88
N HIS A 342 3.56 -3.73 2.89
CA HIS A 342 3.99 -5.11 2.99
C HIS A 342 5.50 -5.19 3.24
N LEU A 343 5.89 -6.02 4.20
CA LEU A 343 7.30 -6.24 4.54
C LEU A 343 7.82 -7.41 3.72
N VAL A 344 8.53 -7.08 2.64
CA VAL A 344 9.09 -8.05 1.69
C VAL A 344 10.23 -8.84 2.33
N ARG A 345 11.20 -8.13 2.93
CA ARG A 345 12.38 -8.72 3.54
C ARG A 345 12.97 -7.82 4.61
N ILE A 346 13.74 -8.41 5.51
CA ILE A 346 14.46 -7.72 6.59
C ILE A 346 15.85 -8.33 6.75
N LYS A 347 16.84 -7.54 7.18
CA LYS A 347 18.17 -8.05 7.50
C LYS A 347 18.19 -8.56 8.94
N ASN A 348 18.81 -9.72 9.17
CA ASN A 348 19.09 -10.23 10.50
C ASN A 348 20.34 -9.56 11.10
N GLU A 349 20.72 -9.96 12.33
CA GLU A 349 21.89 -9.42 13.03
C GLU A 349 23.22 -9.71 12.30
N SER A 350 23.25 -10.69 11.39
CA SER A 350 24.40 -11.05 10.55
C SER A 350 24.37 -10.38 9.17
N ASP A 351 23.54 -9.36 8.97
CA ASP A 351 23.33 -8.64 7.71
C ASP A 351 22.75 -9.48 6.55
N VAL A 352 22.23 -10.68 6.85
CA VAL A 352 21.62 -11.59 5.87
C VAL A 352 20.14 -11.26 5.67
N TRP A 353 19.71 -11.17 4.42
CA TRP A 353 18.31 -10.94 4.06
C TRP A 353 17.45 -12.17 4.35
N VAL A 354 16.33 -11.93 5.05
CA VAL A 354 15.29 -12.91 5.35
C VAL A 354 14.01 -12.50 4.64
N GLU A 355 13.46 -13.39 3.82
CA GLU A 355 12.29 -13.10 2.97
C GLU A 355 11.05 -13.91 3.37
N SER A 356 11.21 -15.04 4.07
CA SER A 356 10.08 -15.85 4.53
C SER A 356 9.27 -15.13 5.60
N GLU A 357 7.93 -15.09 5.45
CA GLU A 357 7.04 -14.41 6.41
C GLU A 357 7.17 -14.98 7.83
N THR A 358 7.32 -16.31 7.98
CA THR A 358 7.53 -16.93 9.30
C THR A 358 8.85 -16.51 9.92
N ALA A 359 9.90 -16.46 9.12
CA ALA A 359 11.24 -16.07 9.57
C ALA A 359 11.31 -14.58 9.91
N ILE A 360 10.68 -13.71 9.10
CA ILE A 360 10.51 -12.28 9.38
C ILE A 360 9.77 -12.08 10.71
N ALA A 361 8.65 -12.79 10.90
CA ALA A 361 7.87 -12.70 12.15
C ALA A 361 8.68 -13.16 13.36
N CYS A 362 9.40 -14.28 13.24
CA CYS A 362 10.28 -14.81 14.29
C CYS A 362 11.40 -13.82 14.63
N LEU A 363 12.05 -13.24 13.61
CA LEU A 363 13.10 -12.23 13.79
C LEU A 363 12.56 -11.00 14.55
N GLY A 364 11.38 -10.51 14.17
CA GLY A 364 10.73 -9.40 14.87
C GLY A 364 10.47 -9.72 16.35
N VAL A 365 9.90 -10.90 16.63
CA VAL A 365 9.66 -11.35 18.01
C VAL A 365 10.96 -11.47 18.80
N ASN A 366 12.00 -12.07 18.21
CA ASN A 366 13.29 -12.26 18.87
C ASN A 366 13.99 -10.93 19.15
N HIS A 367 13.97 -10.00 18.19
CA HIS A 367 14.54 -8.67 18.35
C HIS A 367 13.90 -7.91 19.52
N PHE A 368 12.57 -7.85 19.56
CA PHE A 368 11.87 -7.19 20.66
C PHE A 368 11.95 -7.96 21.97
N ARG A 369 12.03 -9.30 21.95
CA ARG A 369 12.31 -10.10 23.15
C ARG A 369 13.71 -9.83 23.69
N LYS A 370 14.72 -9.61 22.85
CA LYS A 370 16.07 -9.23 23.29
C LYS A 370 16.09 -7.84 23.93
N ILE A 371 15.36 -6.87 23.36
CA ILE A 371 15.30 -5.50 23.88
C ILE A 371 14.47 -5.39 25.16
N MET A 372 13.31 -6.05 25.20
CA MET A 372 12.34 -5.94 26.31
C MET A 372 12.46 -7.06 27.35
N GLY A 373 13.00 -8.21 26.96
CA GLY A 373 13.13 -9.41 27.80
C GLY A 373 14.46 -9.52 28.54
N THR A 374 15.38 -8.57 28.38
CA THR A 374 16.49 -8.34 29.32
C THR A 374 15.96 -7.74 30.62
N GLY A 375 15.09 -8.49 31.31
CA GLY A 375 14.81 -8.30 32.72
C GLY A 375 15.90 -8.98 33.53
N GLY A 376 16.79 -8.19 34.13
CA GLY A 376 17.61 -8.61 35.27
C GLY A 376 18.90 -9.36 34.95
N LEU A 377 19.95 -8.64 34.53
CA LEU A 377 21.20 -8.75 35.28
C LEU A 377 21.17 -7.55 36.24
N GLY A 378 21.14 -7.83 37.54
CA GLY A 378 20.98 -6.86 38.63
C GLY A 378 22.15 -5.88 38.79
N GLY A 379 22.53 -5.19 37.72
CA GLY A 379 23.30 -3.96 37.80
C GLY A 379 22.31 -2.81 37.73
N THR A 380 22.21 -2.03 38.80
CA THR A 380 21.91 -0.61 38.69
C THR A 380 22.68 -0.08 37.49
N ARG A 381 22.00 0.24 36.39
CA ARG A 381 22.61 1.07 35.35
C ARG A 381 22.95 2.38 36.04
N GLU A 382 24.20 2.53 36.47
CA GLU A 382 24.74 3.83 36.85
C GLU A 382 24.53 4.73 35.64
N CYS A 383 23.44 5.49 35.68
CA CYS A 383 23.21 6.56 34.74
C CYS A 383 24.30 7.57 35.03
N ASN A 384 25.35 7.54 34.24
CA ASN A 384 26.50 8.41 34.43
C ASN A 384 26.08 9.84 34.03
N LEU A 385 25.44 10.53 34.98
CA LEU A 385 24.96 11.91 34.87
C LEU A 385 26.07 12.93 35.12
N HIS A 386 27.33 12.48 35.22
CA HIS A 386 28.48 13.37 35.39
C HIS A 386 28.55 14.38 34.23
N GLY A 387 28.39 15.67 34.55
CA GLY A 387 28.40 16.78 33.60
C GLY A 387 27.03 17.25 33.12
N TYR A 388 25.93 16.62 33.54
CA TYR A 388 24.58 17.09 33.24
C TYR A 388 24.14 18.14 34.29
N ASN A 389 24.46 19.40 34.03
CA ASN A 389 24.28 20.50 34.99
C ASN A 389 22.84 21.08 35.01
N LYS A 390 21.92 20.54 34.20
CA LYS A 390 20.51 20.95 34.21
C LYS A 390 19.79 20.27 35.36
N ARG A 391 19.60 21.01 36.45
CA ARG A 391 18.70 20.63 37.54
C ARG A 391 17.27 21.02 37.16
N LEU A 392 16.31 20.20 37.56
CA LEU A 392 14.91 20.62 37.59
C LEU A 392 14.79 21.73 38.63
N ASP A 393 14.05 22.78 38.33
CA ASP A 393 13.69 23.78 39.34
C ASP A 393 12.66 23.19 40.32
N GLU A 394 12.42 23.91 41.42
CA GLU A 394 11.50 23.48 42.47
C GLU A 394 10.07 23.27 41.94
N GLU A 395 9.66 24.05 40.94
CA GLU A 395 8.35 23.95 40.31
C GLU A 395 8.20 22.66 39.50
N HIS A 396 9.21 22.29 38.70
CA HIS A 396 9.25 21.02 37.97
C HIS A 396 9.29 19.82 38.91
N ILE A 397 10.01 19.92 40.04
CA ILE A 397 10.07 18.85 41.05
C ILE A 397 8.70 18.67 41.71
N ALA A 398 8.07 19.78 42.12
CA ALA A 398 6.73 19.75 42.70
C ALA A 398 5.69 19.20 41.71
N PHE A 399 5.79 19.59 40.43
CA PHE A 399 4.92 19.11 39.38
C PHE A 399 5.10 17.61 39.10
N LEU A 400 6.34 17.13 38.89
CA LEU A 400 6.63 15.72 38.62
C LEU A 400 6.38 14.80 39.81
N GLY A 401 6.49 15.33 41.04
CA GLY A 401 6.18 14.62 42.28
C GLY A 401 4.70 14.63 42.66
N SER A 402 3.87 15.39 41.95
CA SER A 402 2.44 15.48 42.23
C SER A 402 1.72 14.16 41.89
N PRO A 403 0.66 13.80 42.65
CA PRO A 403 -0.09 12.59 42.37
C PRO A 403 -0.89 12.73 41.07
N VAL A 404 -0.86 11.69 40.23
CA VAL A 404 -1.64 11.66 38.99
C VAL A 404 -3.12 11.78 39.32
N THR A 405 -3.75 12.84 38.80
CA THR A 405 -5.16 13.12 39.08
C THR A 405 -6.09 12.38 38.11
N ARG A 406 -7.35 12.20 38.52
CA ARG A 406 -8.40 11.69 37.62
C ARG A 406 -8.62 12.61 36.41
N GLN A 407 -8.41 13.91 36.58
CA GLN A 407 -8.56 14.90 35.52
C GLN A 407 -7.47 14.73 34.46
N GLU A 408 -6.20 14.62 34.88
CA GLU A 408 -5.08 14.34 33.98
C GLU A 408 -5.30 13.03 33.20
N ALA A 409 -5.78 11.98 33.87
CA ALA A 409 -6.09 10.72 33.20
C ALA A 409 -7.19 10.87 32.12
N LYS A 410 -8.21 11.69 32.38
CA LYS A 410 -9.27 11.99 31.39
C LYS A 410 -8.74 12.81 30.23
N GLU A 411 -7.98 13.87 30.51
CA GLU A 411 -7.39 14.74 29.50
C GLU A 411 -6.42 13.97 28.59
N ALA A 412 -5.57 13.14 29.17
CA ALA A 412 -4.68 12.26 28.43
C ALA A 412 -5.47 11.31 27.50
N LEU A 413 -6.54 10.69 28.01
CA LEU A 413 -7.40 9.80 27.22
C LEU A 413 -8.10 10.55 26.07
N TRP A 414 -8.60 11.76 26.31
CA TRP A 414 -9.33 12.56 25.32
C TRP A 414 -8.42 13.28 24.32
N SER A 415 -7.15 13.48 24.65
CA SER A 415 -6.13 13.96 23.71
C SER A 415 -5.82 12.95 22.59
N LEU A 416 -6.22 11.68 22.76
CA LEU A 416 -6.01 10.65 21.75
C LEU A 416 -6.85 10.92 20.51
N ASN A 417 -6.19 10.96 19.35
CA ASN A 417 -6.90 11.13 18.09
C ASN A 417 -7.75 9.87 17.77
N PRO A 418 -9.08 10.00 17.59
CA PRO A 418 -9.99 8.86 17.38
C PRO A 418 -9.76 8.14 16.04
N SER A 419 -9.10 8.79 15.09
CA SER A 419 -8.79 8.26 13.76
C SER A 419 -7.32 7.82 13.60
N LYS A 420 -6.50 7.87 14.66
CA LYS A 420 -5.11 7.40 14.63
C LYS A 420 -5.01 5.87 14.59
N ALA A 421 -3.83 5.37 14.22
CA ALA A 421 -3.55 3.95 14.17
C ALA A 421 -3.71 3.34 15.58
N PRO A 422 -4.39 2.18 15.71
CA PRO A 422 -4.51 1.53 17.00
C PRO A 422 -3.17 1.01 17.48
N GLY A 423 -3.01 0.93 18.81
CA GLY A 423 -1.84 0.32 19.44
C GLY A 423 -1.77 -1.20 19.24
N PRO A 424 -0.82 -1.88 19.89
CA PRO A 424 -0.67 -3.34 19.82
C PRO A 424 -1.92 -4.12 20.24
N ASP A 425 -2.76 -3.52 21.09
CA ASP A 425 -4.05 -4.08 21.49
C ASP A 425 -5.13 -3.97 20.41
N GLY A 426 -4.93 -3.14 19.39
CA GLY A 426 -5.88 -2.94 18.30
C GLY A 426 -6.98 -1.93 18.61
N TYR A 427 -6.96 -1.24 19.76
CA TYR A 427 -7.91 -0.16 20.08
C TYR A 427 -7.33 1.22 19.70
N ASN A 428 -8.19 2.16 19.34
CA ASN A 428 -7.86 3.55 19.05
C ASN A 428 -8.56 4.49 20.06
N GLY A 429 -8.26 5.80 20.00
CA GLY A 429 -8.89 6.81 20.86
C GLY A 429 -10.33 7.16 20.50
N CYS A 430 -11.08 6.26 19.84
CA CYS A 430 -12.46 6.53 19.44
C CYS A 430 -13.36 6.55 20.69
N SER A 431 -13.86 7.73 21.05
CA SER A 431 -14.86 7.90 22.09
C SER A 431 -16.24 8.12 21.45
N SER A 432 -17.26 7.44 21.96
CA SER A 432 -18.66 7.70 21.62
C SER A 432 -19.06 9.05 22.21
N GLY A 433 -18.74 10.13 21.50
CA GLY A 433 -19.04 11.47 21.92
C GLY A 433 -20.53 11.79 21.73
N ARG A 434 -21.38 11.47 22.72
CA ARG A 434 -22.31 12.52 23.16
C ARG A 434 -21.44 13.55 23.88
N ARG A 435 -21.02 14.57 23.12
CA ARG A 435 -20.49 15.81 23.69
C ARG A 435 -21.66 16.55 24.34
N GLY A 436 -22.12 16.05 25.49
CA GLY A 436 -22.95 16.82 26.40
C GLY A 436 -22.03 17.58 27.35
N PRO A 437 -22.29 18.87 27.64
CA PRO A 437 -21.67 19.51 28.78
C PRO A 437 -22.13 18.76 30.03
N LEU A 438 -21.20 18.36 30.89
CA LEU A 438 -21.50 18.07 32.29
C LEU A 438 -21.49 19.40 33.04
#